data_AF-A0A178JAD2-F1
#
_entry.id   AF-A0A178JAD2-F1
#
_cell.length_a   1.000
_cell.length_b   1.000
_cell.length_c   1.000
_cell.angle_alpha   90.00
_cell.angle_beta   90.00
_cell.angle_gamma   90.00
#
_symmetry.space_group_name_H-M   'P 1'
#
loop_
_entity.id
_entity.type
_entity.pdbx_description
1 polymer ?
#
loop_
_entity_poly.entity_id
_entity_poly.type
_entity_poly.pdbx_seq_one_letter_code
_entity_poly.pdbx_strand_id
1 'polypeptide(L)'
;MPSHLPKSFSKPFLKIFYALEAVLLVAITLATLYAMVEEFLHVFTEKRVLLTDILLMFIYLEVLAMVKQFVMNGKIPVRYPIYIAMMAIARYITLGMKEMDATLVVWLSVAALILAVATMVIRVGHHYWPYVDRSTLEKDE
;
A
#
# COMPACT_ATOMS: atom_id res chain seq x y z
N MET A 1 7.14 -24.02 -19.50
CA MET A 1 7.56 -23.67 -20.87
C MET A 1 8.58 -22.56 -20.80
N PRO A 2 9.82 -22.74 -21.29
CA PRO A 2 10.83 -21.69 -21.25
C PRO A 2 10.46 -20.61 -22.26
N SER A 3 10.19 -19.40 -21.79
CA SER A 3 9.86 -18.26 -22.65
C SER A 3 11.11 -17.77 -23.40
N HIS A 4 11.17 -18.06 -24.70
CA HIS A 4 12.17 -17.55 -25.63
C HIS A 4 11.79 -16.12 -26.05
N LEU A 5 12.05 -15.15 -25.17
CA LEU A 5 12.09 -13.73 -25.50
C LEU A 5 13.56 -13.32 -25.67
N PRO A 6 13.94 -12.63 -26.77
CA PRO A 6 15.33 -12.24 -27.01
C PRO A 6 15.83 -11.30 -25.90
N LYS A 7 16.87 -11.73 -25.17
CA LYS A 7 17.48 -11.01 -24.02
C LYS A 7 17.95 -9.57 -24.34
N SER A 8 17.99 -9.19 -25.61
CA SER A 8 18.37 -7.84 -26.06
C SER A 8 17.21 -6.83 -25.94
N PHE A 9 15.95 -7.27 -26.02
CA PHE A 9 14.78 -6.39 -25.96
C PHE A 9 14.29 -6.13 -24.53
N SER A 10 14.55 -7.07 -23.61
CA SER A 10 14.11 -6.97 -22.21
C SER A 10 14.91 -5.93 -21.41
N LYS A 11 16.19 -5.69 -21.71
CA LYS A 11 17.01 -4.68 -21.00
C LYS A 11 16.51 -3.23 -21.20
N PRO A 12 16.29 -2.73 -22.43
CA PRO A 12 15.78 -1.37 -22.62
C PRO A 12 14.34 -1.23 -22.13
N PHE A 13 13.49 -2.25 -22.33
CA PHE A 13 12.11 -2.24 -21.85
C PHE A 13 12.03 -2.12 -20.32
N LEU A 14 12.82 -2.92 -19.59
CA LEU A 14 12.89 -2.84 -18.13
C LEU A 14 13.42 -1.47 -17.66
N LYS A 15 14.44 -0.91 -18.33
CA LYS A 15 14.99 0.40 -17.97
C LYS A 15 13.97 1.53 -18.12
N ILE A 16 13.14 1.49 -19.16
CA ILE A 16 12.05 2.44 -19.37
C ILE A 16 11.00 2.29 -18.27
N PHE A 17 10.65 1.06 -17.90
CA PHE A 17 9.69 0.80 -16.84
C PHE A 17 10.16 1.37 -15.49
N TYR A 18 11.41 1.11 -15.11
CA TYR A 18 11.99 1.67 -13.88
C TYR A 18 12.04 3.21 -13.90
N ALA A 19 12.36 3.81 -15.05
CA ALA A 19 12.35 5.26 -15.18
C ALA A 19 10.94 5.83 -15.00
N LEU A 20 9.93 5.19 -15.59
CA LEU A 20 8.53 5.57 -15.45
C LEU A 20 8.05 5.43 -13.99
N GLU A 21 8.35 4.30 -13.34
CA GLU A 21 8.05 4.09 -11.92
C GLU A 21 8.65 5.18 -11.05
N ALA A 22 9.92 5.52 -11.25
CA ALA A 22 10.60 6.59 -10.51
C ALA A 22 9.91 7.95 -10.70
N VAL A 23 9.51 8.29 -11.92
CA VAL A 23 8.79 9.54 -12.22
C VAL A 23 7.43 9.56 -11.52
N LEU A 24 6.68 8.45 -11.54
CA LEU A 24 5.38 8.35 -10.85
C LEU A 24 5.53 8.50 -9.34
N LEU A 25 6.53 7.85 -8.72
CA LEU A 25 6.74 7.92 -7.28
C LEU A 25 7.09 9.35 -6.83
N VAL A 26 7.91 10.05 -7.62
CA VAL A 26 8.22 11.47 -7.38
C VAL A 26 6.97 12.32 -7.51
N ALA A 27 6.16 12.11 -8.56
CA ALA A 27 4.92 12.85 -8.76
C ALA A 27 3.92 12.64 -7.62
N ILE A 28 3.71 11.39 -7.17
CA ILE A 28 2.83 11.07 -6.02
C ILE A 28 3.34 11.73 -4.74
N THR A 29 4.66 11.70 -4.50
CA THR A 29 5.27 12.35 -3.33
C THR A 29 5.02 13.85 -3.32
N LEU A 30 5.28 14.53 -4.45
CA LEU A 30 5.07 15.97 -4.57
C LEU A 30 3.60 16.35 -4.45
N ALA A 31 2.70 15.60 -5.08
CA ALA A 31 1.25 15.82 -4.97
C ALA A 31 0.77 15.66 -3.53
N THR A 32 1.25 14.64 -2.82
CA THR A 32 0.87 14.40 -1.41
C THR A 32 1.38 15.50 -0.50
N LEU A 33 2.62 15.98 -0.70
CA LEU A 33 3.17 17.11 0.06
C LEU A 33 2.39 18.40 -0.20
N TYR A 34 2.04 18.67 -1.46
CA TYR A 34 1.24 19.83 -1.84
C TYR A 34 -0.14 19.80 -1.17
N ALA A 35 -0.87 18.67 -1.30
CA ALA A 35 -2.17 18.48 -0.68
C ALA A 35 -2.12 18.64 0.86
N MET A 36 -1.04 18.17 1.49
CA MET A 36 -0.87 18.31 2.94
C MET A 36 -0.70 19.80 3.34
N VAL A 37 0.05 20.58 2.56
CA VAL A 37 0.19 22.03 2.80
C VAL A 37 -1.14 22.75 2.59
N GLU A 38 -1.87 22.41 1.52
CA GLU A 38 -3.20 22.95 1.24
C GLU A 38 -4.16 22.70 2.41
N GLU A 39 -4.18 21.48 2.95
CA GLU A 39 -4.99 21.11 4.11
C GLU A 39 -4.59 21.90 5.36
N PHE A 40 -3.29 22.07 5.61
CA PHE A 40 -2.81 22.90 6.73
C PHE A 40 -3.28 24.35 6.62
N LEU A 41 -3.25 24.93 5.42
CA LEU A 41 -3.74 26.28 5.18
C LEU A 41 -5.25 26.35 5.38
N HIS A 42 -6.00 25.36 4.90
CA HIS A 42 -7.45 25.26 5.09
C HIS A 42 -7.82 25.27 6.59
N VAL A 43 -7.25 24.36 7.38
CA VAL A 43 -7.48 24.29 8.83
C VAL A 43 -7.08 25.58 9.54
N PHE A 44 -5.97 26.21 9.12
CA PHE A 44 -5.53 27.48 9.69
C PHE A 44 -6.52 28.62 9.40
N THR A 45 -7.09 28.66 8.20
CA THR A 45 -8.10 29.68 7.81
C THR A 45 -9.44 29.47 8.51
N GLU A 46 -9.88 28.22 8.70
CA GLU A 46 -11.13 27.91 9.39
C GLU A 46 -11.04 28.10 10.91
N LYS A 47 -9.82 28.21 11.47
CA LYS A 47 -9.54 28.37 12.91
C LYS A 47 -10.16 27.27 13.78
N ARG A 48 -10.47 26.13 13.18
CA ARG A 48 -11.07 24.97 13.84
C ARG A 48 -10.39 23.73 13.30
N VAL A 49 -9.96 22.87 14.21
CA VAL A 49 -9.36 21.57 13.84
C VAL A 49 -10.44 20.51 14.02
N LEU A 50 -10.82 19.84 12.94
CA LEU A 50 -11.70 18.69 12.98
C LEU A 50 -10.90 17.38 13.03
N LEU A 51 -11.56 16.33 13.51
CA LEU A 51 -10.99 14.99 13.47
C LEU A 51 -10.78 14.51 12.02
N THR A 52 -11.66 14.96 11.10
CA THR A 52 -11.56 14.74 9.64
C THR A 52 -10.23 15.18 9.08
N ASP A 53 -9.79 16.38 9.43
CA ASP A 53 -8.61 17.01 8.86
C ASP A 53 -7.34 16.29 9.37
N ILE A 54 -7.33 15.95 10.66
CA ILE A 54 -6.24 15.15 11.26
C ILE A 54 -6.16 13.76 10.61
N LEU A 55 -7.31 13.10 10.42
CA LEU A 55 -7.36 11.78 9.80
C LEU A 55 -6.95 11.81 8.33
N LEU A 56 -7.32 12.86 7.59
CA LEU A 56 -6.91 13.07 6.21
C LEU A 56 -5.38 13.30 6.11
N MET A 57 -4.82 14.16 6.96
CA MET A 57 -3.37 14.34 7.07
C MET A 57 -2.66 13.03 7.42
N PHE A 58 -3.24 12.19 8.28
CA PHE A 58 -2.69 10.87 8.59
C PHE A 58 -2.73 9.94 7.37
N ILE A 59 -3.70 10.07 6.45
CA ILE A 59 -3.76 9.29 5.20
C ILE A 59 -2.62 9.72 4.28
N TYR A 60 -2.37 11.03 4.15
CA TYR A 60 -1.23 11.56 3.39
C TYR A 60 0.11 11.04 3.92
N LEU A 61 0.31 11.01 5.23
CA LEU A 61 1.51 10.43 5.84
C LEU A 61 1.66 8.93 5.56
N GLU A 62 0.56 8.17 5.53
CA GLU A 62 0.59 6.75 5.19
C GLU A 62 1.00 6.54 3.73
N VAL A 63 0.49 7.36 2.81
CA VAL A 63 0.89 7.35 1.39
C VAL A 63 2.38 7.65 1.25
N LEU A 64 2.90 8.66 1.94
CA LEU A 64 4.35 8.96 1.93
C LEU A 64 5.17 7.78 2.48
N ALA A 65 4.71 7.11 3.54
CA ALA A 65 5.36 5.93 4.08
C ALA A 65 5.38 4.76 3.08
N MET A 66 4.29 4.55 2.34
CA MET A 66 4.21 3.56 1.27
C MET A 66 5.19 3.85 0.13
N VAL A 67 5.25 5.11 -0.32
CA VAL A 67 6.20 5.51 -1.37
C VAL A 67 7.64 5.33 -0.89
N LYS A 68 7.96 5.74 0.35
CA LYS A 68 9.28 5.49 0.95
C LYS A 68 9.62 4.00 0.99
N GLN A 69 8.68 3.15 1.41
CA GLN A 69 8.86 1.71 1.46
C GLN A 69 9.08 1.11 0.05
N PHE A 70 8.40 1.64 -0.96
CA PHE A 70 8.61 1.26 -2.35
C PHE A 70 10.04 1.57 -2.79
N VAL A 71 10.50 2.80 -2.56
CA VAL A 71 11.86 3.23 -2.95
C VAL A 71 12.93 2.40 -2.24
N MET A 72 12.74 2.07 -0.96
CA MET A 72 13.73 1.31 -0.19
C MET A 72 13.84 -0.16 -0.61
N ASN A 73 12.75 -0.81 -1.02
CA ASN A 73 12.74 -2.26 -1.25
C ASN A 73 12.58 -2.66 -2.72
N GLY A 74 12.32 -1.71 -3.63
CA GLY A 74 12.20 -1.92 -5.09
C GLY A 74 11.00 -2.78 -5.52
N LYS A 75 10.28 -3.38 -4.59
CA LYS A 75 9.04 -4.14 -4.77
C LYS A 75 8.15 -3.87 -3.58
N ILE A 76 6.85 -3.72 -3.78
CA ILE A 76 5.87 -3.77 -2.69
C ILE A 76 5.60 -5.25 -2.40
N PRO A 77 5.93 -5.79 -1.22
CA PRO A 77 5.49 -7.13 -0.86
C PRO A 77 3.96 -7.18 -0.88
N VAL A 78 3.38 -8.25 -1.43
CA VAL A 78 1.92 -8.43 -1.62
C VAL A 78 1.10 -8.25 -0.31
N ARG A 79 1.76 -8.32 0.84
CA ARG A 79 1.18 -8.12 2.17
C ARG A 79 0.79 -6.66 2.45
N TYR A 80 1.52 -5.68 1.91
CA TYR A 80 1.28 -4.27 2.22
C TYR A 80 -0.10 -3.80 1.74
N PRO A 81 -0.54 -4.07 0.49
CA PRO A 81 -1.87 -3.68 0.02
C PRO A 81 -3.03 -4.16 0.90
N ILE A 82 -2.94 -5.38 1.45
CA ILE A 82 -4.01 -5.92 2.31
C ILE A 82 -4.02 -5.22 3.68
N TYR A 83 -2.85 -4.93 4.25
CA TYR A 83 -2.75 -4.15 5.49
C TYR A 83 -3.27 -2.72 5.29
N ILE A 84 -2.98 -2.10 4.15
CA ILE A 84 -3.47 -0.77 3.78
C ILE A 84 -5.00 -0.79 3.66
N ALA A 85 -5.57 -1.81 3.03
CA ALA A 85 -7.02 -1.94 2.92
C ALA A 85 -7.69 -2.06 4.31
N MET A 86 -7.14 -2.88 5.22
CA MET A 86 -7.64 -2.98 6.59
C MET A 86 -7.49 -1.66 7.36
N MET A 87 -6.35 -0.99 7.24
CA MET A 87 -6.11 0.33 7.84
C MET A 87 -7.09 1.38 7.33
N ALA A 88 -7.35 1.40 6.02
CA ALA A 88 -8.31 2.32 5.40
C ALA A 88 -9.73 2.09 5.91
N ILE A 89 -10.18 0.83 6.01
CA ILE A 89 -11.48 0.48 6.58
C ILE A 89 -11.57 0.93 8.03
N ALA A 90 -10.55 0.63 8.84
CA ALA A 90 -10.52 1.01 10.25
C ALA A 90 -10.63 2.53 10.42
N ARG A 91 -9.85 3.30 9.63
CA ARG A 91 -9.89 4.77 9.66
C ARG A 91 -11.23 5.33 9.24
N TYR A 92 -11.80 4.79 8.16
CA TYR A 92 -13.09 5.23 7.67
C TYR A 92 -14.20 4.99 8.72
N ILE A 93 -14.18 3.85 9.42
CA ILE A 93 -15.08 3.63 10.56
C ILE A 93 -14.84 4.68 11.64
N THR A 94 -13.59 4.89 12.10
CA THR A 94 -13.29 5.84 13.18
C THR A 94 -13.65 7.28 12.84
N LEU A 95 -13.58 7.63 11.56
CA LEU A 95 -13.90 8.97 11.07
C LEU A 95 -15.40 9.21 11.02
N GLY A 96 -16.15 8.23 10.53
CA GLY A 96 -17.59 8.33 10.32
C GLY A 96 -18.45 7.96 11.52
N MET A 97 -17.88 7.56 12.67
CA MET A 97 -18.64 6.98 13.79
C MET A 97 -19.85 7.81 14.27
N LYS A 98 -19.84 9.14 14.08
CA LYS A 98 -20.95 10.02 14.49
C LYS A 98 -22.10 10.08 13.50
N GLU A 99 -21.86 9.84 12.21
CA GLU A 99 -22.86 9.98 11.14
C GLU A 99 -23.13 8.67 10.40
N MET A 100 -22.42 7.61 10.75
CA MET A 100 -22.58 6.30 10.13
C MET A 100 -23.73 5.49 10.72
N ASP A 101 -24.50 4.86 9.84
CA ASP A 101 -25.44 3.82 10.20
C ASP A 101 -24.70 2.64 10.86
N ALA A 102 -25.22 2.18 12.00
CA ALA A 102 -24.70 1.02 12.72
C ALA A 102 -24.57 -0.21 11.81
N THR A 103 -25.47 -0.37 10.84
CA THR A 103 -25.43 -1.47 9.87
C THR A 103 -24.19 -1.41 8.98
N LEU A 104 -23.83 -0.22 8.51
CA LEU A 104 -22.65 0.00 7.68
C LEU A 104 -21.36 -0.31 8.46
N VAL A 105 -21.28 0.14 9.72
CA VAL A 105 -20.13 -0.13 10.60
C VAL A 105 -19.91 -1.63 10.80
N VAL A 106 -20.99 -2.41 10.96
CA VAL A 106 -20.90 -3.88 11.07
C VAL A 106 -20.35 -4.48 9.77
N TRP A 107 -20.88 -4.08 8.61
CA TRP A 107 -20.40 -4.59 7.32
C TRP A 107 -18.93 -4.29 7.06
N LEU A 108 -18.47 -3.08 7.39
CA LEU A 108 -17.06 -2.73 7.25
C LEU A 108 -16.17 -3.48 8.23
N SER A 109 -16.62 -3.67 9.47
CA SER A 109 -15.90 -4.47 10.46
C SER A 109 -15.77 -5.93 10.01
N VAL A 110 -16.82 -6.49 9.42
CA VAL A 110 -16.80 -7.84 8.82
C VAL A 110 -15.86 -7.88 7.61
N ALA A 111 -15.85 -6.86 6.75
CA ALA A 111 -14.91 -6.77 5.63
C ALA A 111 -13.45 -6.75 6.11
N ALA A 112 -13.13 -5.95 7.14
CA ALA A 112 -11.80 -5.93 7.76
C ALA A 112 -11.44 -7.31 8.36
N LEU A 113 -12.40 -7.98 8.99
CA LEU A 113 -12.20 -9.33 9.52
C LEU A 113 -11.90 -10.34 8.41
N ILE A 114 -12.62 -10.31 7.29
CA ILE A 114 -12.39 -11.18 6.13
C ILE A 114 -10.98 -10.96 5.57
N LEU A 115 -10.55 -9.70 5.42
CA LEU A 115 -9.19 -9.38 4.97
C LEU A 115 -8.14 -9.90 5.96
N ALA A 116 -8.38 -9.74 7.27
CA ALA A 116 -7.48 -10.26 8.30
C ALA A 116 -7.35 -11.79 8.20
N VAL A 117 -8.46 -12.51 8.08
CA VAL A 117 -8.47 -13.97 7.89
C VAL A 117 -7.74 -14.35 6.59
N ALA A 118 -7.97 -13.64 5.48
CA ALA A 118 -7.26 -13.90 4.24
C ALA A 118 -5.74 -13.74 4.38
N THR A 119 -5.27 -12.69 5.07
CA THR A 119 -3.83 -12.53 5.35
C THR A 119 -3.27 -13.64 6.24
N MET A 120 -4.06 -14.10 7.23
CA MET A 120 -3.68 -15.19 8.11
C MET A 120 -3.55 -16.50 7.32
N VAL A 121 -4.50 -16.81 6.44
CA VAL A 121 -4.46 -17.98 5.56
C VAL A 121 -3.25 -17.94 4.63
N ILE A 122 -2.97 -16.80 3.99
CA ILE A 122 -1.79 -16.65 3.11
C ILE A 122 -0.49 -16.87 3.89
N ARG A 123 -0.44 -16.39 5.14
CA ARG A 123 0.72 -16.52 6.02
C ARG A 123 0.95 -17.97 6.46
N VAL A 124 -0.11 -18.65 6.89
CA VAL A 124 -0.07 -20.06 7.30
C VAL A 124 0.25 -20.95 6.09
N GLY A 125 -0.35 -20.67 4.93
CA GLY A 125 -0.07 -21.40 3.68
C GLY A 125 1.39 -21.31 3.24
N HIS A 126 2.03 -20.13 3.34
CA HIS A 126 3.47 -19.99 3.07
C HIS A 126 4.36 -20.72 4.08
N HIS A 127 3.91 -20.88 5.33
CA HIS A 127 4.67 -21.60 6.35
C HIS A 127 4.57 -23.12 6.16
N TYR A 128 3.38 -23.63 5.79
CA TYR A 128 3.15 -25.05 5.55
C TYR A 128 3.61 -25.54 4.18
N TRP A 129 3.62 -24.68 3.15
CA TRP A 129 4.05 -25.03 1.78
C TRP A 129 5.15 -24.09 1.27
N PRO A 130 6.36 -24.11 1.86
CA PRO A 130 7.48 -23.36 1.32
C PRO A 130 7.78 -23.90 -0.09
N TYR A 131 7.72 -23.01 -1.08
CA TYR A 131 8.19 -23.32 -2.42
C TYR A 131 9.69 -23.63 -2.33
N VAL A 132 10.02 -24.92 -2.39
CA VAL A 132 11.40 -25.37 -2.60
C VAL A 132 11.75 -25.00 -4.03
N ASP A 133 12.47 -23.89 -4.21
CA ASP A 133 13.09 -23.59 -5.48
C ASP A 133 14.22 -24.60 -5.70
N ARG A 134 13.99 -25.58 -6.57
CA ARG A 134 14.95 -26.65 -6.87
C ARG A 134 16.12 -26.18 -7.73
N SER A 135 16.23 -24.89 -8.06
CA SER A 135 17.28 -24.35 -8.94
C SER A 135 18.54 -23.85 -8.24
N THR A 136 18.69 -23.98 -6.92
CA THR A 136 19.93 -23.65 -6.20
C THR A 136 20.61 -24.86 -5.56
N LEU A 137 20.32 -26.07 -6.04
CA LEU A 137 21.19 -27.23 -5.80
C LEU A 137 22.28 -27.27 -6.87
N GLU A 138 23.09 -26.21 -6.97
CA GLU A 138 24.42 -26.38 -7.52
C GLU A 138 25.30 -26.77 -6.34
N LYS A 139 25.76 -28.01 -6.41
CA LYS A 139 26.56 -28.70 -5.40
C LYS A 139 27.87 -27.93 -5.28
N ASP A 140 28.17 -27.39 -4.11
CA ASP A 140 29.55 -27.05 -3.74
C ASP A 140 30.35 -28.36 -3.70
N GLU A 141 30.92 -28.74 -4.84
CA GLU A 141 32.06 -29.66 -4.98
C GLU A 141 33.14 -29.00 -5.84
#